data_AF-A0A537A250-F1
#
_entry.id   AF-A0A537A250-F1
#
_cell.length_a   1.000
_cell.length_b   1.000
_cell.length_c   1.000
_cell.angle_alpha   90.00
_cell.angle_beta   90.00
_cell.angle_gamma   90.00
#
_symmetry.space_group_name_H-M   'P 1'
#
loop_
_entity.id
_entity.type
_entity.pdbx_description
1 polymer ?
#
loop_
_entity_poly.entity_id
_entity_poly.type
_entity_poly.pdbx_seq_one_letter_code
_entity_poly.pdbx_strand_id
1 'polypeptide(L)'
;MTGQYASRHGIIDNVARDAMSHRLPNYHLALQKLGYETAHIGKWHMGNDGRPRPGYDHWISFDGHGRLQDPKLNINGSYEQRSGYITDLLNGFAVEFLDRRRAKPFALFLAHKAVHPDAFQAADGTLDLQNQ
;
A
#
# COMPACT_ATOMS: atom_id res chain seq x y z
N MET A 1 1.65 -10.00 5.43
CA MET A 1 1.44 -8.93 6.42
C MET A 1 1.27 -9.44 7.86
N THR A 2 0.23 -10.20 8.18
CA THR A 2 -0.09 -10.61 9.56
C THR A 2 0.65 -11.87 10.03
N GLY A 3 1.11 -12.72 9.10
CA GLY A 3 1.67 -14.04 9.42
C GLY A 3 0.62 -15.05 9.88
N GLN A 4 -0.67 -14.79 9.64
CA GLN A 4 -1.79 -15.62 10.09
C GLN A 4 -2.67 -16.05 8.91
N TYR A 5 -3.43 -17.13 9.09
CA TYR A 5 -4.50 -17.52 8.16
C TYR A 5 -5.65 -16.51 8.15
N ALA A 6 -6.35 -16.41 7.02
CA ALA A 6 -7.50 -15.53 6.83
C ALA A 6 -8.60 -15.72 7.88
N SER A 7 -8.80 -16.96 8.36
CA SER A 7 -9.74 -17.30 9.42
C SER A 7 -9.42 -16.66 10.77
N ARG A 8 -8.15 -16.34 11.06
CA ARG A 8 -7.75 -15.57 12.26
C ARG A 8 -7.77 -14.07 12.04
N HIS A 9 -7.39 -13.71 10.82
CA HIS A 9 -7.47 -12.43 10.16
C HIS A 9 -8.76 -11.61 10.18
N GLY A 10 -9.82 -12.33 9.85
CA GLY A 10 -11.10 -11.76 9.43
C GLY A 10 -11.12 -11.15 8.02
N ILE A 11 -10.00 -11.05 7.28
CA ILE A 11 -10.01 -10.58 5.87
C ILE A 11 -9.94 -11.81 4.96
N ILE A 12 -11.09 -12.24 4.47
CA ILE A 12 -11.28 -13.51 3.76
C ILE A 12 -11.57 -13.33 2.25
N ASP A 13 -11.80 -12.10 1.81
CA ASP A 13 -12.12 -11.73 0.43
C ASP A 13 -11.68 -10.28 0.13
N ASN A 14 -11.96 -9.80 -1.08
CA ASN A 14 -11.68 -8.44 -1.52
C ASN A 14 -12.84 -7.46 -1.25
N VAL A 15 -13.81 -7.85 -0.42
CA VAL A 15 -14.86 -6.91 0.03
C VAL A 15 -14.24 -5.94 1.03
N ALA A 16 -14.57 -4.66 0.94
CA ALA A 16 -13.90 -3.63 1.73
C ALA A 16 -14.12 -3.87 3.23
N ARG A 17 -13.04 -4.16 3.95
CA ARG A 17 -12.99 -4.22 5.42
C ARG A 17 -12.15 -3.09 5.98
N ASP A 18 -12.39 -1.87 5.51
CA ASP A 18 -11.55 -0.69 5.77
C ASP A 18 -11.27 -0.52 7.27
N ALA A 19 -12.30 -0.55 8.12
CA ALA A 19 -12.12 -0.42 9.57
C ALA A 19 -11.16 -1.47 10.17
N MET A 20 -11.18 -2.70 9.65
CA MET A 20 -10.27 -3.75 10.09
C MET A 20 -8.88 -3.56 9.50
N SER A 21 -8.77 -3.15 8.24
CA SER A 21 -7.54 -2.77 7.55
C SER A 21 -6.64 -1.86 8.38
N HIS A 22 -7.24 -0.80 8.94
CA HIS A 22 -6.58 0.23 9.74
C HIS A 22 -6.10 -0.26 11.11
N ARG A 23 -6.53 -1.45 11.54
CA ARG A 23 -6.22 -2.05 12.84
C ARG A 23 -5.42 -3.35 12.72
N LEU A 24 -5.11 -3.81 11.51
CA LEU A 24 -4.43 -5.08 11.30
C LEU A 24 -3.03 -5.06 11.93
N PRO A 25 -2.74 -5.98 12.87
CA PRO A 25 -1.38 -6.20 13.29
C PRO A 25 -0.58 -6.73 12.10
N ASN A 26 0.59 -6.14 11.86
CA ASN A 26 1.47 -6.55 10.78
C ASN A 26 2.93 -6.58 11.24
N TYR A 27 3.77 -7.32 10.52
CA TYR A 27 5.16 -7.50 10.95
C TYR A 27 5.98 -6.19 10.93
N HIS A 28 5.62 -5.17 10.13
CA HIS A 28 6.32 -3.89 10.15
C HIS A 28 6.10 -3.12 11.46
N LEU A 29 4.92 -3.23 12.10
CA LEU A 29 4.74 -2.73 13.47
C LEU A 29 5.75 -3.33 14.45
N ALA A 30 6.07 -4.62 14.31
CA ALA A 30 7.07 -5.27 15.15
C ALA A 30 8.49 -4.76 14.84
N LEU A 31 8.83 -4.62 13.56
CA LEU A 31 10.11 -4.07 13.12
C LEU A 31 10.32 -2.61 13.59
N GLN A 32 9.29 -1.78 13.49
CA GLN A 32 9.32 -0.40 13.96
C GLN A 32 9.61 -0.33 15.47
N LYS A 33 8.96 -1.19 16.27
CA LYS A 33 9.24 -1.30 17.72
C LYS A 33 10.66 -1.79 18.03
N LEU A 34 11.25 -2.58 17.14
CA LEU A 34 12.64 -3.04 17.24
C LEU A 34 13.66 -2.00 16.72
N GLY A 35 13.22 -0.81 16.31
CA GLY A 35 14.08 0.30 15.92
C GLY A 35 14.39 0.39 14.42
N TYR A 36 13.69 -0.38 13.57
CA TYR A 36 13.80 -0.23 12.12
C TYR A 36 13.07 1.02 11.64
N GLU A 37 13.62 1.71 10.64
CA GLU A 37 12.83 2.62 9.80
C GLU A 37 11.98 1.78 8.83
N THR A 38 10.68 2.01 8.80
CA THR A 38 9.72 1.17 8.08
C THR A 38 9.04 1.94 6.94
N ALA A 39 8.95 1.33 5.76
CA ALA A 39 8.32 1.95 4.59
C ALA A 39 7.40 0.98 3.84
N HIS A 40 6.26 1.50 3.40
CA HIS A 40 5.37 0.86 2.43
C HIS A 40 5.32 1.70 1.16
N ILE A 41 5.58 1.08 0.01
CA ILE A 41 5.51 1.75 -1.29
C ILE A 41 4.73 0.86 -2.26
N GLY A 42 3.54 1.30 -2.64
CA GLY A 42 2.69 0.67 -3.63
C GLY A 42 1.38 0.10 -3.09
N LYS A 43 0.90 -0.97 -3.70
CA LYS A 43 -0.45 -1.52 -3.49
C LYS A 43 -0.63 -2.05 -2.07
N TRP A 44 -1.71 -1.63 -1.40
CA TRP A 44 -2.11 -2.15 -0.09
C TRP A 44 -3.19 -3.23 -0.18
N HIS A 45 -4.36 -2.88 -0.75
CA HIS A 45 -5.46 -3.79 -1.10
C HIS A 45 -6.08 -4.62 0.04
N MET A 46 -5.78 -4.32 1.30
CA MET A 46 -6.54 -4.89 2.44
C MET A 46 -7.70 -3.98 2.83
N GLY A 47 -8.35 -3.34 1.86
CA GLY A 47 -9.29 -2.22 2.00
C GLY A 47 -9.20 -1.31 0.76
N ASN A 48 -10.16 -0.41 0.57
CA ASN A 48 -10.27 0.40 -0.64
C ASN A 48 -9.61 1.78 -0.53
N ASP A 49 -9.31 2.26 0.67
CA ASP A 49 -8.54 3.50 0.84
C ASP A 49 -7.03 3.24 0.95
N GLY A 50 -6.25 4.09 0.30
CA GLY A 50 -4.79 4.11 0.30
C GLY A 50 -4.16 4.94 1.42
N ARG A 51 -4.89 5.29 2.48
CA ARG A 51 -4.34 6.06 3.61
C ARG A 51 -3.31 5.24 4.40
N PRO A 52 -2.44 5.87 5.21
CA PRO A 52 -1.45 5.16 5.99
C PRO A 52 -2.03 4.05 6.89
N ARG A 53 -1.28 2.97 7.06
CA ARG A 53 -1.56 1.90 8.01
C ARG A 53 -0.53 1.89 9.15
N PRO A 54 -0.88 1.38 10.34
CA PRO A 54 0.08 1.33 11.44
C PRO A 54 1.34 0.52 11.10
N GLY A 55 2.49 0.94 11.62
CA GLY A 55 3.77 0.23 11.45
C GLY A 55 4.63 0.71 10.30
N TYR A 56 4.36 1.89 9.76
CA TYR A 56 5.13 2.50 8.68
C TYR A 56 5.46 3.95 9.02
N ASP A 57 6.76 4.27 9.00
CA ASP A 57 7.27 5.64 9.13
C ASP A 57 7.14 6.41 7.80
N HIS A 58 7.20 5.69 6.68
CA HIS A 58 7.00 6.22 5.33
C HIS A 58 5.93 5.43 4.58
N TRP A 59 4.99 6.13 3.96
CA TRP A 59 3.85 5.51 3.30
C TRP A 59 3.59 6.13 1.94
N ILE A 60 3.58 5.28 0.91
CA ILE A 60 3.11 5.62 -0.43
C ILE A 60 2.17 4.52 -0.89
N SER A 61 0.91 4.86 -1.15
CA SER A 61 -0.07 3.91 -1.68
C SER A 61 -1.11 4.61 -2.54
N PHE A 62 -2.17 3.91 -2.92
CA PHE A 62 -3.26 4.40 -3.75
C PHE A 62 -4.56 3.68 -3.42
N ASP A 63 -5.68 4.30 -3.75
CA ASP A 63 -7.01 3.75 -3.48
C ASP A 63 -7.30 2.56 -4.40
N GLY A 64 -7.94 1.54 -3.85
CA GLY A 64 -8.41 0.34 -4.57
C GLY A 64 -7.33 -0.35 -5.40
N HIS A 65 -7.56 -0.43 -6.71
CA HIS A 65 -6.62 -1.02 -7.67
C HIS A 65 -5.65 0.00 -8.28
N GLY A 66 -5.82 1.30 -8.01
CA GLY A 66 -5.02 2.38 -8.61
C GLY A 66 -5.17 2.50 -10.13
N ARG A 67 -4.28 3.29 -10.75
CA ARG A 67 -4.16 3.45 -12.21
C ARG A 67 -2.75 3.13 -12.68
N LEU A 68 -2.61 2.60 -13.89
CA LEU A 68 -1.30 2.34 -14.48
C LEU A 68 -0.62 3.65 -14.88
N GLN A 69 -1.38 4.59 -15.45
CA GLN A 69 -0.88 5.90 -15.88
C GLN A 69 -1.46 7.01 -15.02
N ASP A 70 -0.63 8.04 -14.80
CA ASP A 70 -0.95 9.24 -14.06
C ASP A 70 -1.75 8.94 -12.77
N PRO A 71 -1.19 8.19 -11.81
CA PRO A 71 -1.93 7.76 -10.63
C PRO A 71 -2.10 8.89 -9.61
N LYS A 72 -3.23 8.86 -8.89
CA LYS A 72 -3.40 9.62 -7.64
C LYS A 72 -2.86 8.77 -6.49
N LEU A 73 -1.79 9.25 -5.85
CA LEU A 73 -1.10 8.55 -4.76
C LEU A 73 -1.37 9.23 -3.41
N ASN A 74 -1.46 8.45 -2.35
CA ASN A 74 -1.36 8.93 -0.98
C ASN A 74 0.11 8.87 -0.55
N ILE A 75 0.71 10.02 -0.27
CA ILE A 75 2.09 10.18 0.19
C ILE A 75 2.04 10.72 1.62
N ASN A 76 2.37 9.86 2.58
CA ASN A 76 2.38 10.16 4.02
C ASN A 76 1.09 10.83 4.53
N GLY A 77 -0.08 10.40 4.03
CA GLY A 77 -1.39 10.93 4.43
C GLY A 77 -1.97 11.97 3.48
N SER A 78 -1.17 12.57 2.59
CA SER A 78 -1.61 13.58 1.63
C SER A 78 -1.81 12.98 0.24
N TYR A 79 -2.90 13.29 -0.43
CA TYR A 79 -3.13 12.81 -1.80
C TYR A 79 -2.54 13.77 -2.84
N GLU A 80 -1.78 13.21 -3.76
CA GLU A 80 -1.10 13.92 -4.85
C GLU A 80 -1.38 13.23 -6.19
N GLN A 81 -1.64 14.03 -7.22
CA GLN A 81 -1.68 13.56 -8.60
C GLN A 81 -0.25 13.50 -9.14
N ARG A 82 0.19 12.34 -9.62
CA ARG A 82 1.50 12.19 -10.27
C ARG A 82 1.30 11.90 -11.75
N SER A 83 2.29 12.26 -12.56
CA SER A 83 2.31 11.93 -13.98
C SER A 83 3.33 10.83 -14.27
N GLY A 84 3.02 9.96 -15.22
CA GLY A 84 3.85 8.84 -15.65
C GLY A 84 3.33 7.47 -15.21
N TYR A 85 4.14 6.44 -15.50
CA TYR A 85 3.79 5.05 -15.27
C TYR A 85 4.04 4.64 -13.83
N ILE A 86 3.05 4.02 -13.19
CA ILE A 86 3.07 3.74 -11.76
C ILE A 86 4.25 2.86 -11.33
N THR A 87 4.68 1.91 -12.15
CA THR A 87 5.83 1.05 -11.81
C THR A 87 7.11 1.87 -11.67
N ASP A 88 7.33 2.81 -12.59
CA ASP A 88 8.51 3.68 -12.58
C ASP A 88 8.45 4.66 -11.42
N LEU A 89 7.27 5.23 -11.14
CA LEU A 89 7.04 6.09 -9.98
C LEU A 89 7.35 5.36 -8.66
N LEU A 90 6.80 4.15 -8.47
CA LEU A 90 7.05 3.35 -7.26
C LEU A 90 8.52 2.96 -7.11
N ASN A 91 9.20 2.63 -8.21
CA ASN A 91 10.64 2.36 -8.22
C ASN A 91 11.44 3.61 -7.82
N GLY A 92 11.08 4.78 -8.35
CA GLY A 92 11.70 6.05 -7.99
C GLY A 92 11.60 6.33 -6.48
N PHE A 93 10.40 6.21 -5.91
CA PHE A 93 10.22 6.36 -4.46
C PHE A 93 10.98 5.32 -3.63
N ALA A 94 11.08 4.08 -4.11
CA ALA A 94 11.85 3.05 -3.44
C ALA A 94 13.35 3.39 -3.41
N VAL A 95 13.90 3.88 -4.53
CA VAL A 95 15.30 4.35 -4.59
C VAL A 95 15.50 5.57 -3.69
N GLU A 96 14.60 6.56 -3.73
CA GLU A 96 14.64 7.72 -2.84
C GLU A 96 14.60 7.33 -1.36
N PHE A 97 13.82 6.29 -1.01
CA PHE A 97 13.88 5.71 0.32
C PHE A 97 15.26 5.12 0.55
N LEU A 98 15.73 4.18 -0.27
CA LEU A 98 17.01 3.48 -0.08
C LEU A 98 18.23 4.41 0.02
N ASP A 99 18.24 5.54 -0.68
CA ASP A 99 19.37 6.49 -0.71
C ASP A 99 19.50 7.37 0.53
N ARG A 100 18.51 7.37 1.44
CA ARG A 100 18.61 8.14 2.69
C ARG A 100 19.80 7.66 3.51
N ARG A 101 20.57 8.61 4.06
CA ARG A 101 21.58 8.31 5.08
C ARG A 101 20.90 7.81 6.35
N ARG A 102 21.39 6.69 6.90
CA ARG A 102 20.75 6.02 8.03
C ARG A 102 21.73 5.63 9.12
N ALA A 103 21.28 5.82 10.36
CA ALA A 103 21.86 5.20 11.54
C ALA A 103 21.11 3.92 11.96
N LYS A 104 19.84 3.78 11.56
CA LYS A 104 18.97 2.63 11.87
C LYS A 104 18.93 1.65 10.70
N PRO A 105 18.70 0.34 10.94
CA PRO A 105 18.33 -0.57 9.86
C PRO A 105 16.97 -0.17 9.27
N PHE A 106 16.66 -0.62 8.05
CA PHE A 106 15.40 -0.33 7.40
C PHE A 106 14.63 -1.60 6.99
N ALA A 107 13.33 -1.46 6.81
CA ALA A 107 12.47 -2.46 6.20
C ALA A 107 11.54 -1.78 5.18
N LEU A 108 11.69 -2.16 3.92
CA LEU A 108 10.88 -1.65 2.80
C LEU A 108 9.98 -2.76 2.28
N PHE A 109 8.68 -2.47 2.20
CA PHE A 109 7.71 -3.27 1.46
C PHE A 109 7.36 -2.56 0.15
N LEU A 110 7.94 -3.03 -0.95
CA LEU A 110 7.66 -2.55 -2.30
C LEU A 110 6.65 -3.49 -2.97
N ALA A 111 5.44 -3.00 -3.24
CA ALA A 111 4.33 -3.77 -3.78
C ALA A 111 3.80 -3.14 -5.06
N HIS A 112 4.29 -3.59 -6.21
CA HIS A 112 3.84 -3.04 -7.49
C HIS A 112 2.35 -3.27 -7.75
N LYS A 113 1.75 -2.35 -8.52
CA LYS A 113 0.44 -2.55 -9.15
C LYS A 113 0.52 -3.56 -10.29
N ALA A 114 1.56 -3.45 -11.12
CA ALA A 114 1.72 -4.27 -12.31
C ALA A 114 1.86 -5.77 -11.96
N VAL A 115 1.35 -6.68 -12.78
CA VAL A 115 0.67 -6.48 -14.09
C VAL A 115 -0.86 -6.36 -13.98
N HIS A 116 -1.40 -6.00 -12.82
CA HIS A 116 -2.85 -5.92 -12.63
C HIS A 116 -3.45 -4.82 -13.53
N PRO A 117 -4.49 -5.14 -14.33
CA PRO A 117 -5.14 -4.16 -15.20
C PRO A 117 -5.75 -3.02 -14.40
N ASP A 118 -6.09 -1.93 -15.08
CA ASP A 118 -6.96 -0.93 -14.49
C ASP A 118 -8.34 -1.53 -14.30
N ALA A 119 -8.83 -1.39 -13.08
CA ALA A 119 -10.03 -2.02 -12.59
C ALA A 119 -10.60 -1.15 -11.49
N PHE A 120 -11.91 -1.06 -11.43
CA PHE A 120 -12.60 -0.50 -10.28
C PHE A 120 -13.21 -1.63 -9.47
N GLN A 121 -13.10 -1.52 -8.14
CA GLN A 121 -13.79 -2.41 -7.23
C GLN A 121 -14.57 -1.58 -6.21
N ALA A 122 -15.88 -1.79 -6.17
CA ALA A 122 -16.73 -1.18 -5.16
C ALA A 122 -16.53 -1.84 -3.79
N ALA A 123 -17.01 -1.18 -2.73
CA ALA A 123 -16.86 -1.68 -1.36
C ALA A 123 -17.53 -3.05 -1.14
N ASP A 124 -18.58 -3.38 -1.90
CA ASP A 124 -19.28 -4.67 -1.87
C ASP A 124 -18.58 -5.79 -2.67
N GLY A 125 -17.44 -5.49 -3.28
CA GLY A 125 -16.68 -6.43 -4.11
C GLY A 125 -17.06 -6.43 -5.60
N THR A 126 -18.05 -5.65 -6.03
CA THR A 126 -18.42 -5.50 -7.44
C THR A 126 -17.25 -4.97 -8.25
N LEU A 127 -16.94 -5.62 -9.37
CA LEU A 127 -15.82 -5.28 -10.26
C LEU A 127 -16.32 -4.65 -11.56
N ASP A 128 -15.73 -3.53 -11.93
CA ASP A 128 -15.89 -2.90 -13.24
C ASP A 128 -14.54 -2.83 -13.95
N LEU A 129 -14.46 -3.48 -15.12
CA LEU A 129 -13.29 -3.51 -15.99
C LEU A 129 -13.49 -2.65 -17.26
N GLN A 130 -14.65 -2.00 -17.41
CA GLN A 130 -15.05 -1.32 -18.64
C GLN A 130 -14.55 0.14 -18.71
N ASN A 131 -14.12 0.73 -17.59
CA ASN A 131 -13.58 2.08 -17.52
C ASN A 131 -12.04 2.08 -17.46
N GLN A 132 -11.40 1.63 -18.55
CA GLN A 132 -9.97 1.82 -18.79
C GLN A 132 -9.66 3.30 -19.08
#